data_AF-A0AA43CHW5-F1
#
_entry.id   AF-A0AA43CHW5-F1
#
_cell.length_a   1.000
_cell.length_b   1.000
_cell.length_c   1.000
_cell.angle_alpha   90.00
_cell.angle_beta   90.00
_cell.angle_gamma   90.00
#
_symmetry.space_group_name_H-M   'P 1'
#
loop_
_entity.id
_entity.type
_entity.pdbx_description
1 polymer ?
#
loop_
_entity_poly.entity_id
_entity_poly.type
_entity_poly.pdbx_seq_one_letter_code
_entity_poly.pdbx_strand_id
1 'polypeptide(L)'
;QNLRQDAVKEGSSLKYVAQLADGKAEVGLQKIPPGHEFEGLKGSDNVVLFYTNRYPEQPLMVKGAGAGAEVTASGLFADIIRIGNF
;
A
#
# COMPACT_ATOMS: atom_id res chain seq x y z
N GLN A 1 22.82 4.45 8.52
CA GLN A 1 22.51 4.41 9.96
C GLN A 1 21.66 5.60 10.45
N ASN A 2 21.45 6.68 9.68
CA ASN A 2 20.64 7.84 10.10
C ASN A 2 19.11 7.71 9.94
N LEU A 3 18.62 7.05 8.88
CA LEU A 3 17.20 7.13 8.48
C LEU A 3 16.19 6.71 9.57
N ARG A 4 16.49 5.65 10.33
CA ARG A 4 15.64 5.20 11.45
C ARG A 4 15.65 6.19 12.61
N GLN A 5 16.82 6.75 12.94
CA GLN A 5 16.93 7.72 14.02
C GLN A 5 16.18 9.01 13.67
N ASP A 6 16.30 9.46 12.43
CA ASP A 6 15.59 10.64 11.94
C ASP A 6 14.08 10.43 11.93
N ALA A 7 13.61 9.28 11.45
CA ALA A 7 12.18 8.92 11.50
C ALA A 7 11.64 8.94 12.94
N VAL A 8 12.37 8.35 13.90
CA VAL A 8 11.98 8.33 15.32
C VAL A 8 11.95 9.75 15.91
N LYS A 9 12.93 10.60 15.60
CA LYS A 9 12.97 12.01 16.05
C LYS A 9 11.78 12.81 15.53
N GLU A 10 11.34 12.53 14.31
CA GLU A 10 10.19 13.16 13.66
C GLU A 10 8.85 12.50 14.02
N GLY A 11 8.83 11.49 14.91
CA GLY A 11 7.64 10.72 15.25
C GLY A 11 7.08 9.88 14.09
N SER A 12 7.82 9.79 12.98
CA SER A 12 7.42 9.09 11.76
C SER A 12 7.73 7.59 11.84
N SER A 13 6.93 6.80 11.14
CA SER A 13 7.20 5.37 10.95
C SER A 13 7.94 5.13 9.64
N LEU A 14 8.74 4.07 9.56
CA LEU A 14 9.33 3.64 8.29
C LEU A 14 8.47 2.55 7.66
N LYS A 15 8.11 2.73 6.39
CA LYS A 15 7.37 1.73 5.60
C LYS A 15 8.10 1.45 4.29
N TYR A 16 7.98 0.22 3.79
CA TYR A 16 8.50 -0.13 2.47
C TYR A 16 7.40 0.13 1.44
N VAL A 17 7.64 1.08 0.55
CA VAL A 17 6.62 1.62 -0.36
C VAL A 17 7.07 1.45 -1.79
N ALA A 18 6.14 1.04 -2.64
CA ALA A 18 6.25 1.14 -4.09
C ALA A 18 5.35 2.28 -4.58
N GLN A 19 5.87 3.11 -5.48
CA GLN A 19 5.14 4.20 -6.09
C GLN A 19 5.30 4.15 -7.61
N LEU A 20 4.20 4.41 -8.33
CA LEU A 20 4.21 4.68 -9.75
C LEU A 20 3.58 6.05 -9.97
N ALA A 21 4.39 7.04 -10.35
CA ALA A 21 3.94 8.39 -10.61
C ALA A 21 4.66 8.92 -11.86
N ASP A 22 3.93 9.63 -12.73
CA ASP A 22 4.48 10.23 -13.96
C ASP A 22 5.31 9.27 -14.82
N GLY A 23 4.85 8.01 -14.91
CA GLY A 23 5.52 6.94 -15.66
C GLY A 23 6.80 6.40 -15.01
N LYS A 24 7.14 6.82 -13.79
CA LYS A 24 8.31 6.36 -13.05
C LYS A 24 7.91 5.48 -11.88
N ALA A 25 8.53 4.30 -11.81
CA ALA A 25 8.37 3.36 -10.73
C ALA A 25 9.55 3.48 -9.76
N GLU A 26 9.25 3.61 -8.47
CA GLU A 26 10.23 3.66 -7.40
C GLU A 26 9.81 2.72 -6.27
N VAL A 27 10.78 2.07 -5.62
CA VAL A 27 10.55 1.18 -4.48
C VAL A 27 11.63 1.42 -3.44
N GLY A 28 11.22 1.60 -2.17
CA GLY A 28 12.19 1.78 -1.09
C GLY A 28 11.56 2.07 0.26
N LEU A 29 12.42 2.26 1.25
CA LEU A 29 11.99 2.72 2.58
C LEU A 29 11.62 4.21 2.53
N GLN A 30 10.43 4.53 3.02
CA GLN A 30 9.93 5.90 3.14
C GLN A 30 9.56 6.22 4.59
N LYS A 31 9.75 7.49 4.96
CA LYS A 31 9.29 8.06 6.24
C LYS A 31 7.82 8.44 6.09
N ILE A 32 6.98 7.83 6.90
CA ILE A 32 5.53 8.02 6.93
C ILE A 32 5.20 8.83 8.19
N PRO A 33 4.74 10.09 8.04
CA PRO A 33 4.44 10.94 9.18
C PRO A 33 3.20 10.45 9.95
N PRO A 34 3.02 10.89 11.20
CA PRO A 34 1.80 10.67 11.95
C PRO A 34 0.56 11.15 11.19
N GLY A 35 -0.51 10.37 11.22
CA GLY A 35 -1.77 10.66 10.54
C GLY A 35 -1.83 10.28 9.05
N HIS A 36 -0.72 9.85 8.45
CA HIS A 36 -0.72 9.37 7.07
C HIS A 36 -1.44 8.01 6.97
N GLU A 37 -2.09 7.76 5.83
CA GLU A 37 -2.84 6.54 5.50
C GLU A 37 -2.04 5.23 5.71
N PHE A 38 -0.70 5.30 5.68
CA PHE A 38 0.19 4.15 5.80
C PHE A 38 0.62 3.88 7.25
N GLU A 39 0.39 4.80 8.18
CA GLU A 39 0.77 4.65 9.59
C GLU A 39 0.02 3.47 10.22
N GLY A 40 -1.29 3.39 9.98
CA GLY A 40 -2.22 2.39 10.55
C GLY A 40 -2.14 0.98 9.94
N LEU A 41 -1.10 0.66 9.17
CA LEU A 41 -0.83 -0.69 8.71
C LEU A 41 -0.34 -1.56 9.87
N LYS A 42 -1.08 -2.63 10.18
CA LYS A 42 -0.77 -3.62 11.23
C LYS A 42 -0.60 -5.00 10.60
N GLY A 43 0.35 -5.79 11.11
CA GLY A 43 0.56 -7.17 10.65
C GLY A 43 0.92 -7.27 9.17
N SER A 44 0.22 -8.14 8.44
CA SER A 44 0.41 -8.41 7.01
C SER A 44 -0.58 -7.65 6.11
N ASP A 45 -1.21 -6.60 6.63
CA ASP A 45 -2.07 -5.74 5.81
C ASP A 45 -1.22 -4.95 4.81
N ASN A 46 -1.72 -4.89 3.57
CA ASN A 46 -1.23 -4.00 2.55
C ASN A 46 -2.27 -2.90 2.28
N VAL A 47 -1.80 -1.76 1.79
CA VAL A 47 -2.65 -0.67 1.32
C VAL A 47 -2.11 -0.13 0.00
N VAL A 48 -3.01 0.26 -0.89
CA VAL A 48 -2.72 0.90 -2.16
C VAL A 48 -3.56 2.17 -2.25
N LEU A 49 -2.91 3.29 -2.59
CA LEU A 49 -3.57 4.57 -2.85
C LEU A 49 -3.57 4.83 -4.34
N PHE A 50 -4.76 5.04 -4.91
CA PHE A 50 -4.93 5.42 -6.30
C PHE A 50 -5.28 6.90 -6.38
N TYR A 51 -4.33 7.69 -6.87
CA TYR A 51 -4.54 9.07 -7.27
C TYR A 51 -4.95 9.08 -8.74
N THR A 52 -6.07 9.74 -9.04
CA THR A 52 -6.60 9.84 -10.41
C THR A 52 -7.16 11.23 -10.65
N ASN A 53 -7.45 11.58 -11.91
CA ASN A 53 -8.13 12.85 -12.22
C ASN A 53 -9.48 13.01 -11.49
N ARG A 54 -10.15 11.91 -11.13
CA ARG A 54 -11.41 11.93 -10.37
C ARG A 54 -11.19 11.98 -8.86
N TYR A 55 -10.04 11.51 -8.39
CA TYR A 55 -9.63 11.44 -6.99
C TYR A 55 -8.24 12.10 -6.81
N PRO A 56 -8.12 13.43 -6.99
CA PRO A 56 -6.82 14.10 -6.98
C PRO A 56 -6.29 14.37 -5.56
N GLU A 57 -7.18 14.70 -4.62
CA GLU A 57 -6.79 15.05 -3.24
C GLU A 57 -7.03 13.91 -2.24
N GLN A 58 -8.20 13.27 -2.34
CA GLN A 58 -8.55 12.12 -1.52
C GLN A 58 -8.45 10.86 -2.37
N PRO A 59 -7.33 10.11 -2.30
CA PRO A 59 -7.12 8.96 -3.16
C PRO A 59 -8.13 7.86 -2.86
N LEU A 60 -8.43 7.03 -3.86
CA LEU A 60 -9.12 5.78 -3.60
C LEU A 60 -8.15 4.85 -2.84
N MET A 61 -8.53 4.47 -1.62
CA MET A 61 -7.75 3.59 -0.77
C MET A 61 -8.29 2.16 -0.82
N VAL A 62 -7.42 1.21 -1.16
CA VAL A 62 -7.70 -0.23 -1.03
C VAL A 62 -6.80 -0.79 0.06
N LYS A 63 -7.40 -1.31 1.13
CA LYS A 63 -6.68 -1.88 2.29
C LYS A 63 -7.23 -3.27 2.61
N GLY A 64 -6.33 -4.19 2.97
CA GLY A 64 -6.69 -5.51 3.47
C GLY A 64 -5.47 -6.41 3.65
N ALA A 65 -5.71 -7.66 4.03
CA ALA A 65 -4.66 -8.65 4.13
C ALA A 65 -3.96 -8.83 2.77
N GLY A 66 -2.65 -8.57 2.73
CA GLY A 66 -1.85 -8.67 1.52
C GLY A 66 -1.25 -10.06 1.26
N ALA A 67 -1.35 -10.95 2.24
CA ALA A 67 -0.86 -12.31 2.19
C ALA A 67 -1.68 -13.21 3.12
N GLY A 68 -1.63 -14.52 2.87
CA GLY A 68 -2.37 -15.54 3.62
C GLY A 68 -2.98 -16.56 2.67
N ALA A 69 -2.98 -17.83 3.05
CA ALA A 69 -3.40 -18.92 2.17
C ALA A 69 -4.84 -18.72 1.67
N GLU A 70 -5.78 -18.40 2.56
CA GLU A 70 -7.19 -18.19 2.22
C GLU A 70 -7.41 -16.97 1.33
N VAL A 71 -6.73 -15.85 1.63
CA VAL A 71 -6.86 -14.58 0.88
C VAL A 71 -6.24 -14.69 -0.52
N THR A 72 -5.16 -15.47 -0.64
CA THR A 72 -4.53 -15.73 -1.93
C THR A 72 -5.40 -16.65 -2.78
N ALA A 73 -5.98 -17.70 -2.17
CA ALA A 73 -6.88 -18.63 -2.85
C ALA A 73 -8.17 -17.95 -3.35
N SER A 74 -8.73 -17.02 -2.55
CA SER A 74 -9.94 -16.28 -2.97
C SER A 74 -9.67 -15.38 -4.18
N GLY A 75 -8.51 -14.74 -4.25
CA GLY A 75 -8.07 -13.97 -5.42
C GLY A 75 -8.02 -14.83 -6.69
N LEU A 76 -7.35 -15.98 -6.62
CA LEU A 76 -7.28 -16.93 -7.74
C LEU A 76 -8.68 -17.44 -8.14
N PHE A 77 -9.54 -17.75 -7.17
CA PHE A 77 -10.89 -18.23 -7.45
C PHE A 77 -11.75 -17.17 -8.14
N ALA A 78 -11.63 -15.90 -7.72
CA ALA A 78 -12.30 -14.79 -8.39
C ALA A 78 -11.87 -14.66 -9.86
N ASP A 79 -10.58 -14.85 -10.15
CA ASP A 79 -10.08 -14.85 -11.53
C ASP A 79 -10.65 -16.02 -12.36
N ILE A 80 -10.76 -17.21 -11.78
CA ILE A 80 -11.39 -18.37 -12.45
C ILE A 80 -12.84 -18.06 -12.82
N ILE A 81 -13.64 -17.52 -11.88
CA ILE A 81 -15.04 -17.12 -12.14
C ILE A 81 -15.08 -16.08 -13.28
N ARG A 82 -14.18 -15.10 -13.23
CA ARG A 82 -14.13 -14.04 -14.24
C ARG A 82 -13.84 -14.61 -15.63
N ILE A 83 -12.89 -15.53 -15.75
CA ILE A 83 -12.55 -16.18 -17.02
C ILE A 83 -13.71 -17.05 -17.54
N GLY A 84 -14.38 -17.81 -16.67
CA GLY A 84 -15.49 -18.69 -17.08
C GLY A 84 -16.78 -17.97 -17.48
N ASN A 85 -16.90 -16.68 -17.16
CA ASN A 85 -18.05 -15.84 -17.51
C ASN A 85 -17.81 -14.95 -18.76
N PHE A 86 -16.65 -15.10 -19.42
CA PHE A 86 -16.41 -14.59 -20.77
C PHE A 86 -16.78 -15.65 -21.82
#